data_AF-A0AAF0M827-F1
#
_entry.id   AF-A0AAF0M827-F1
#
_cell.length_a   1.000
_cell.length_b   1.000
_cell.length_c   1.000
_cell.angle_alpha   90.00
_cell.angle_beta   90.00
_cell.angle_gamma   90.00
#
_symmetry.space_group_name_H-M   'P 1'
#
loop_
_entity.id
_entity.type
_entity.pdbx_description
1 polymer ?
#
loop_
_entity_poly.entity_id
_entity_poly.type
_entity_poly.pdbx_seq_one_letter_code
_entity_poly.pdbx_strand_id
1 'polypeptide(L)'
;MPRKTIAVATAALAVALLAGCSSGGSGASDDDGAAAGSSASSASAAPESATPKAASQSKAEACSAFQSKVEDAAKDLQEQSSQLQADPAAALAKLDELDQSVSEGVSSVQNAEVKPKAEAFQAAYRDLLTQVKAISQDPASADMTAFGASTQGLEAASNDFRTVCPLS
;
A
#
# COMPACT_ATOMS: atom_id res chain seq x y z
N MET A 1 -23.71 21.45 -48.71
CA MET A 1 -24.04 20.66 -47.50
C MET A 1 -22.96 20.92 -46.46
N PRO A 2 -23.28 21.54 -45.31
CA PRO A 2 -22.27 22.01 -44.37
C PRO A 2 -21.70 20.87 -43.52
N ARG A 3 -20.36 20.84 -43.40
CA ARG A 3 -19.60 19.94 -42.54
C ARG A 3 -19.73 20.39 -41.08
N LYS A 4 -20.36 19.59 -40.24
CA LYS A 4 -20.43 19.83 -38.79
C LYS A 4 -19.25 19.13 -38.11
N THR A 5 -18.26 19.93 -37.73
CA THR A 5 -17.16 19.55 -36.83
C THR A 5 -17.72 19.34 -35.43
N ILE A 6 -17.70 18.11 -34.94
CA ILE A 6 -18.06 17.77 -33.57
C ILE A 6 -16.84 18.12 -32.69
N ALA A 7 -16.96 19.20 -31.93
CA ALA A 7 -16.01 19.56 -30.89
C ALA A 7 -16.18 18.58 -29.72
N VAL A 8 -15.22 17.68 -29.53
CA VAL A 8 -15.13 16.83 -28.35
C VAL A 8 -14.58 17.69 -27.22
N ALA A 9 -15.46 18.07 -26.30
CA ALA A 9 -15.09 18.70 -25.04
C ALA A 9 -14.32 17.67 -24.20
N THR A 10 -13.01 17.83 -24.12
CA THR A 10 -12.14 17.10 -23.19
C THR A 10 -12.48 17.53 -21.76
N ALA A 11 -13.29 16.71 -21.09
CA ALA A 11 -13.49 16.81 -19.65
C ALA A 11 -12.18 16.48 -18.94
N ALA A 12 -11.53 17.52 -18.40
CA ALA A 12 -10.40 17.39 -17.48
C ALA A 12 -10.91 16.77 -16.17
N LEU A 13 -10.75 15.46 -16.04
CA LEU A 13 -11.03 14.72 -14.82
C LEU A 13 -9.78 14.71 -13.92
N ALA A 14 -9.82 15.62 -12.95
CA ALA A 14 -9.35 15.47 -11.57
C ALA A 14 -8.04 14.69 -11.32
N VAL A 15 -6.91 15.38 -11.48
CA VAL A 15 -5.66 15.08 -10.75
C VAL A 15 -5.48 16.17 -9.69
N ALA A 16 -6.23 16.07 -8.59
CA ALA A 16 -6.17 17.04 -7.48
C ALA A 16 -6.48 16.39 -6.11
N LEU A 17 -6.05 15.13 -5.91
CA LEU A 17 -6.23 14.42 -4.63
C LEU A 17 -4.91 13.96 -3.98
N LEU A 18 -3.74 14.31 -4.55
CA LEU A 18 -2.43 13.84 -4.07
C LEU A 18 -1.46 14.99 -3.70
N ALA A 19 -1.98 16.08 -3.17
CA ALA A 19 -1.15 17.12 -2.56
C ALA A 19 -1.80 17.62 -1.26
N GLY A 20 -1.22 17.20 -0.13
CA GLY A 20 -1.06 18.06 1.04
C GLY A 20 -2.32 18.45 1.81
N CYS A 21 -2.79 17.55 2.67
CA CYS A 21 -3.33 17.96 3.96
C CYS A 21 -2.14 18.37 4.84
N SER A 22 -1.88 19.69 4.93
CA SER A 22 -1.36 20.41 6.12
C SER A 22 -0.47 21.62 5.75
N SER A 23 -1.06 22.75 5.35
CA SER A 23 -0.51 24.10 5.64
C SER A 23 -1.45 25.26 5.24
N GLY A 24 -1.77 26.16 6.19
CA GLY A 24 -2.19 27.59 6.03
C GLY A 24 -3.60 27.89 5.50
N GLY A 25 -4.57 28.47 6.23
CA GLY A 25 -4.72 29.89 6.69
C GLY A 25 -5.89 30.55 5.90
N SER A 26 -6.81 31.42 6.36
CA SER A 26 -6.90 32.35 7.49
C SER A 26 -8.33 32.96 7.66
N GLY A 27 -8.65 33.43 8.87
CA GLY A 27 -9.58 34.55 9.17
C GLY A 27 -10.78 34.17 10.06
N ALA A 28 -11.18 34.89 11.11
CA ALA A 28 -10.66 36.01 11.89
C ALA A 28 -11.53 36.08 13.18
N SER A 29 -10.97 36.44 14.34
CA SER A 29 -11.61 37.24 15.41
C SER A 29 -10.60 37.50 16.52
N ASP A 30 -10.48 38.78 16.86
CA ASP A 30 -9.73 39.40 17.94
C ASP A 30 -10.14 38.86 19.33
N ASP A 31 -9.18 38.70 20.26
CA ASP A 31 -9.35 39.18 21.63
C ASP A 31 -7.98 39.31 22.35
N ASP A 32 -7.91 40.39 23.10
CA ASP A 32 -6.85 40.92 23.94
C ASP A 32 -6.56 39.98 25.14
N GLY A 33 -5.31 39.85 25.60
CA GLY A 33 -5.08 39.08 26.83
C GLY A 33 -3.64 38.76 27.20
N ALA A 34 -3.06 39.66 27.98
CA ALA A 34 -1.73 39.57 28.55
C ALA A 34 -1.47 38.34 29.44
N ALA A 35 -0.18 38.02 29.54
CA ALA A 35 0.58 37.78 30.77
C ALA A 35 1.37 36.45 30.83
N ALA A 36 2.59 36.64 31.31
CA ALA A 36 3.65 35.68 31.49
C ALA A 36 3.36 34.63 32.57
N GLY A 37 4.10 33.52 32.51
CA GLY A 37 4.16 32.58 33.63
C GLY A 37 5.05 31.37 33.36
N SER A 38 6.34 31.48 33.73
CA SER A 38 7.17 30.34 34.09
C SER A 38 6.48 29.47 35.14
N SER A 39 6.60 28.14 35.05
CA SER A 39 7.29 27.31 36.05
C SER A 39 6.87 25.84 35.99
N ALA A 40 7.90 25.00 35.89
CA ALA A 40 8.15 23.77 36.65
C ALA A 40 7.00 22.85 37.09
N SER A 41 7.17 21.59 36.66
CA SER A 41 7.21 20.39 37.51
C SER A 41 6.07 20.13 38.50
N SER A 42 5.34 19.04 38.29
CA SER A 42 5.39 17.93 39.25
C SER A 42 4.79 16.66 38.65
N ALA A 43 5.54 15.58 38.85
CA ALA A 43 5.10 14.21 38.72
C ALA A 43 3.91 13.90 39.65
N SER A 44 3.06 12.96 39.25
CA SER A 44 2.44 12.06 40.21
C SER A 44 2.17 10.69 39.58
N ALA A 45 2.49 9.68 40.38
CA ALA A 45 2.55 8.25 40.12
C ALA A 45 1.19 7.66 39.64
N ALA A 46 1.10 6.46 39.08
CA ALA A 46 1.89 5.25 39.28
C ALA A 46 1.75 4.29 38.07
N PRO A 47 2.67 3.34 37.87
CA PRO A 47 2.57 2.34 36.82
C PRO A 47 1.59 1.25 37.27
N GLU A 48 0.39 1.23 36.68
CA GLU A 48 -0.39 -0.01 36.70
C GLU A 48 0.33 -1.03 35.82
N SER A 49 0.45 -2.23 36.38
CA SER A 49 1.14 -3.37 35.82
C SER A 49 0.66 -3.69 34.41
N ALA A 50 1.33 -3.15 33.40
CA ALA A 50 1.48 -3.85 32.14
C ALA A 50 2.48 -4.98 32.41
N THR A 51 1.94 -6.17 32.72
CA THR A 51 2.64 -7.40 32.34
C THR A 51 3.23 -7.17 30.95
N PRO A 52 4.53 -7.37 30.71
CA PRO A 52 5.07 -7.27 29.36
C PRO A 52 4.48 -8.45 28.58
N LYS A 53 3.26 -8.27 28.07
CA LYS A 53 2.77 -9.03 26.93
C LYS A 53 3.83 -8.76 25.89
N ALA A 54 4.66 -9.77 25.63
CA ALA A 54 5.81 -9.76 24.73
C ALA A 54 5.62 -8.68 23.68
N ALA A 55 6.49 -7.66 23.70
CA ALA A 55 6.35 -6.43 22.92
C ALA A 55 5.89 -6.78 21.50
N SER A 56 4.58 -6.74 21.31
CA SER A 56 3.96 -7.13 20.06
C SER A 56 4.20 -5.92 19.17
N GLN A 57 4.88 -6.14 18.05
CA GLN A 57 5.19 -5.11 17.06
C GLN A 57 4.00 -4.14 16.92
N SER A 58 4.27 -2.84 17.04
CA SER A 58 3.21 -1.85 16.87
C SER A 58 2.62 -1.95 15.47
N LYS A 59 1.36 -1.53 15.28
CA LYS A 59 0.74 -1.52 13.95
C LYS A 59 1.57 -0.72 12.96
N ALA A 60 2.03 0.47 13.36
CA ALA A 60 2.83 1.33 12.53
C ALA A 60 4.16 0.67 12.10
N GLU A 61 4.87 0.00 13.02
CA GLU A 61 6.09 -0.73 12.66
C GLU A 61 5.82 -1.93 11.75
N ALA A 62 4.73 -2.67 11.98
CA ALA A 62 4.32 -3.77 11.11
C ALA A 62 3.97 -3.30 9.70
N CYS A 63 3.18 -2.24 9.62
CA CYS A 63 2.81 -1.59 8.37
C CYS A 63 4.03 -1.07 7.63
N SER A 64 4.96 -0.39 8.32
CA SER A 64 6.16 0.17 7.71
C SER A 64 7.11 -0.93 7.22
N ALA A 65 7.35 -1.96 8.04
CA ALA A 65 8.21 -3.08 7.66
C ALA A 65 7.69 -3.81 6.40
N PHE A 66 6.38 -4.04 6.31
CA PHE A 66 5.78 -4.67 5.14
C PHE A 66 5.80 -3.73 3.92
N GLN A 67 5.41 -2.47 4.08
CA GLN A 67 5.38 -1.49 2.99
C GLN A 67 6.77 -1.25 2.40
N SER A 68 7.80 -1.09 3.22
CA SER A 68 9.18 -0.95 2.73
C SER A 68 9.59 -2.13 1.86
N LYS A 69 9.24 -3.36 2.24
CA LYS A 69 9.54 -4.55 1.42
C LYS A 69 8.82 -4.54 0.08
N VAL A 70 7.54 -4.16 0.06
CA VAL A 70 6.76 -4.05 -1.17
C VAL A 70 7.31 -2.92 -2.06
N GLU A 71 7.66 -1.78 -1.48
CA GLU A 71 8.21 -0.62 -2.20
C GLU A 71 9.59 -0.90 -2.79
N ASP A 72 10.48 -1.56 -2.04
CA ASP A 72 11.81 -1.92 -2.53
C ASP A 72 11.72 -2.90 -3.70
N ALA A 73 10.84 -3.90 -3.58
CA ALA A 73 10.62 -4.84 -4.67
C ALA A 73 9.92 -4.16 -5.88
N ALA A 74 9.01 -3.21 -5.66
CA ALA A 74 8.43 -2.41 -6.74
C ALA A 74 9.48 -1.55 -7.46
N LYS A 75 10.43 -0.95 -6.72
CA LYS A 75 11.56 -0.22 -7.31
C LYS A 75 12.43 -1.15 -8.15
N ASP A 76 12.75 -2.34 -7.65
CA ASP A 76 13.52 -3.34 -8.41
C ASP A 76 12.81 -3.74 -9.71
N LEU A 77 11.50 -3.96 -9.68
CA LEU A 77 10.71 -4.19 -10.90
C LEU A 77 10.74 -2.99 -11.87
N GLN A 78 10.68 -1.76 -11.36
CA GLN A 78 10.75 -0.55 -12.19
C GLN A 78 12.11 -0.42 -12.88
N GLU A 79 13.20 -0.65 -12.15
CA GLU A 79 14.56 -0.61 -12.68
C GLU A 79 14.78 -1.68 -13.76
N GLN A 80 14.15 -2.84 -13.60
CA GLN A 80 14.28 -3.96 -14.53
C GLN A 80 13.20 -3.96 -15.63
N SER A 81 12.24 -3.03 -15.63
CA SER A 81 11.07 -3.01 -16.53
C SER A 81 11.42 -3.24 -18.01
N SER A 82 12.48 -2.60 -18.52
CA SER A 82 12.92 -2.76 -19.92
C SER A 82 13.38 -4.19 -20.25
N GLN A 83 13.98 -4.87 -19.27
CA GLN A 83 14.43 -6.26 -19.40
C GLN A 83 13.24 -7.23 -19.28
N LEU A 84 12.30 -6.96 -18.37
CA LEU A 84 11.07 -7.75 -18.24
C LEU A 84 10.19 -7.69 -19.51
N GLN A 85 10.19 -6.56 -20.22
CA GLN A 85 9.45 -6.42 -21.49
C GLN A 85 10.06 -7.27 -22.62
N ALA A 86 11.38 -7.47 -22.61
CA ALA A 86 12.09 -8.24 -23.62
C ALA A 86 12.07 -9.74 -23.34
N ASP A 87 11.96 -10.14 -22.07
CA ASP A 87 11.97 -11.53 -21.63
C ASP A 87 10.82 -11.83 -20.64
N PRO A 88 9.72 -12.43 -21.12
CA PRO A 88 8.60 -12.80 -20.27
C PRO A 88 8.95 -13.87 -19.22
N ALA A 89 9.97 -14.69 -19.44
CA ALA A 89 10.43 -15.65 -18.43
C ALA A 89 11.20 -14.94 -17.31
N ALA A 90 12.01 -13.94 -17.63
CA ALA A 90 12.65 -13.09 -16.62
C ALA A 90 11.61 -12.31 -15.80
N ALA A 91 10.52 -11.85 -16.44
CA ALA A 91 9.40 -11.22 -15.75
C ALA A 91 8.74 -12.15 -14.72
N LEU A 92 8.48 -13.41 -15.08
CA LEU A 92 7.95 -14.40 -14.13
C LEU A 92 8.90 -14.65 -12.97
N ALA A 93 10.21 -14.74 -13.22
CA ALA A 93 11.21 -14.94 -12.16
C ALA A 93 11.22 -13.76 -11.17
N LYS A 94 11.13 -12.52 -11.66
CA LYS A 94 11.07 -11.31 -10.83
C LYS A 94 9.79 -11.23 -10.00
N LEU A 95 8.68 -11.67 -10.59
CA LEU A 95 7.43 -11.78 -9.88
C LEU A 95 7.49 -12.82 -8.76
N ASP A 96 8.13 -13.99 -8.99
CA ASP A 96 8.41 -15.00 -7.96
C ASP A 96 9.35 -14.45 -6.86
N GLU A 97 10.38 -13.65 -7.19
CA GLU A 97 11.24 -12.96 -6.21
C GLU A 97 10.47 -11.92 -5.37
N LEU A 98 9.53 -11.19 -5.98
CA LEU A 98 8.64 -10.29 -5.27
C LEU A 98 7.73 -11.08 -4.31
N ASP A 99 7.21 -12.25 -4.70
CA ASP A 99 6.44 -13.11 -3.78
C ASP A 99 7.28 -13.54 -2.56
N GLN A 100 8.53 -13.94 -2.79
CA GLN A 100 9.45 -14.26 -1.70
C GLN A 100 9.67 -13.07 -0.76
N SER A 101 9.92 -11.88 -1.32
CA SER A 101 10.12 -10.65 -0.54
C SER A 101 8.87 -10.27 0.28
N VAL A 102 7.68 -10.42 -0.33
CA VAL A 102 6.40 -10.21 0.35
C VAL A 102 6.23 -11.25 1.47
N SER A 103 6.49 -12.53 1.20
CA SER A 103 6.42 -13.61 2.20
C SER A 103 7.38 -13.41 3.38
N GLU A 104 8.59 -12.92 3.13
CA GLU A 104 9.54 -12.51 4.18
C GLU A 104 9.00 -11.34 5.00
N GLY A 105 8.40 -10.35 4.32
CA GLY A 105 7.70 -9.23 4.96
C GLY A 105 6.58 -9.71 5.87
N VAL A 106 5.69 -10.58 5.37
CA VAL A 106 4.61 -11.21 6.15
C VAL A 106 5.14 -11.97 7.36
N SER A 107 6.23 -12.72 7.19
CA SER A 107 6.86 -13.50 8.26
C SER A 107 7.44 -12.59 9.35
N SER A 108 7.93 -11.41 8.97
CA SER A 108 8.45 -10.39 9.88
C SER A 108 7.34 -9.62 10.61
N VAL A 109 6.11 -9.68 10.12
CA VAL A 109 4.94 -9.06 10.77
C VAL A 109 4.44 -9.97 11.90
N GLN A 110 4.51 -9.43 13.12
CA GLN A 110 4.02 -10.09 14.34
C GLN A 110 2.73 -9.46 14.87
N ASN A 111 2.34 -8.30 14.34
CA ASN A 111 1.12 -7.63 14.75
C ASN A 111 -0.12 -8.43 14.31
N ALA A 112 -0.98 -8.82 15.27
CA ALA A 112 -2.13 -9.68 15.02
C ALA A 112 -3.20 -9.08 14.07
N GLU A 113 -3.22 -7.76 13.89
CA GLU A 113 -4.17 -7.09 12.99
C GLU A 113 -3.59 -6.89 11.59
N VAL A 114 -2.28 -6.65 11.48
CA VAL A 114 -1.60 -6.45 10.19
C VAL A 114 -1.25 -7.79 9.53
N LYS A 115 -0.82 -8.79 10.31
CA LYS A 115 -0.39 -10.11 9.82
C LYS A 115 -1.44 -10.78 8.91
N PRO A 116 -2.71 -10.96 9.31
CA PRO A 116 -3.69 -11.62 8.46
C PRO A 116 -3.99 -10.84 7.17
N LYS A 117 -3.83 -9.51 7.17
CA LYS A 117 -3.99 -8.69 5.96
C LYS A 117 -2.80 -8.80 5.01
N ALA A 118 -1.59 -8.85 5.58
CA ALA A 118 -0.38 -9.09 4.82
C ALA A 118 -0.37 -10.52 4.22
N GLU A 119 -0.81 -11.53 4.97
CA GLU A 119 -1.01 -12.91 4.49
C GLU A 119 -2.04 -12.98 3.38
N ALA A 120 -3.19 -12.29 3.52
CA ALA A 120 -4.21 -12.23 2.47
C ALA A 120 -3.70 -11.56 1.19
N PHE A 121 -2.91 -10.49 1.32
CA PHE A 121 -2.26 -9.84 0.17
C PHE A 121 -1.30 -10.80 -0.54
N GLN A 122 -0.45 -11.49 0.22
CA GLN A 122 0.51 -12.45 -0.32
C GLN A 122 -0.19 -13.61 -1.04
N ALA A 123 -1.25 -14.17 -0.44
CA ALA A 123 -2.05 -15.21 -1.06
C ALA A 123 -2.68 -14.75 -2.39
N ALA A 124 -3.29 -13.56 -2.41
CA ALA A 124 -3.89 -13.01 -3.62
C ALA A 124 -2.86 -12.73 -4.72
N TYR A 125 -1.67 -12.26 -4.33
CA TYR A 125 -0.55 -12.06 -5.25
C TYR A 125 -0.08 -13.39 -5.85
N ARG A 126 0.07 -14.44 -5.02
CA ARG A 126 0.42 -15.79 -5.48
C ARG A 126 -0.61 -16.40 -6.44
N ASP A 127 -1.88 -16.17 -6.19
CA ASP A 127 -2.94 -16.60 -7.09
C ASP A 127 -2.80 -15.91 -8.45
N LEU A 128 -2.58 -14.59 -8.45
CA LEU A 128 -2.31 -13.84 -9.67
C LEU A 128 -1.07 -14.38 -10.42
N LEU A 129 0.03 -14.64 -9.71
CA LEU A 129 1.25 -15.20 -10.33
C LEU A 129 1.01 -16.57 -10.94
N THR A 130 0.21 -17.40 -10.27
CA THR A 130 -0.16 -18.72 -10.79
C THR A 130 -0.91 -18.57 -12.11
N GLN A 131 -1.84 -17.62 -12.20
CA GLN A 131 -2.55 -17.33 -13.44
C GLN A 131 -1.63 -16.77 -14.52
N VAL A 132 -0.77 -15.79 -14.19
CA VAL A 132 0.19 -15.21 -15.14
C VAL A 132 1.14 -16.28 -15.70
N LYS A 133 1.61 -17.20 -14.84
CA LYS A 133 2.45 -18.33 -15.25
C LYS A 133 1.70 -19.31 -16.14
N ALA A 134 0.45 -19.63 -15.79
CA ALA A 134 -0.40 -20.50 -16.62
C ALA A 134 -0.63 -19.88 -18.01
N ILE A 135 -0.97 -18.59 -18.07
CA ILE A 135 -1.16 -17.85 -19.33
C ILE A 135 0.13 -17.81 -20.15
N SER A 136 1.28 -17.63 -19.49
CA SER A 136 2.58 -17.58 -20.18
C SER A 136 3.00 -18.94 -20.73
N GLN A 137 2.62 -20.04 -20.08
CA GLN A 137 2.95 -21.40 -20.51
C GLN A 137 1.99 -21.92 -21.59
N ASP A 138 0.69 -21.63 -21.45
CA ASP A 138 -0.35 -22.03 -22.41
C ASP A 138 -1.40 -20.93 -22.56
N PRO A 139 -1.15 -19.93 -23.44
CA PRO A 139 -2.07 -18.82 -23.64
C PRO A 139 -3.40 -19.23 -24.29
N ALA A 140 -3.46 -20.40 -24.94
CA ALA A 140 -4.68 -20.90 -25.55
C ALA A 140 -5.65 -21.50 -24.52
N SER A 141 -5.12 -21.98 -23.39
CA SER A 141 -5.88 -22.55 -22.27
C SER A 141 -6.02 -21.58 -21.09
N ALA A 142 -5.63 -20.32 -21.27
CA ALA A 142 -5.70 -19.28 -20.26
C ALA A 142 -7.12 -19.07 -19.72
N ASP A 143 -7.31 -19.25 -18.41
CA ASP A 143 -8.56 -18.93 -17.75
C ASP A 143 -8.63 -17.44 -17.38
N MET A 144 -9.17 -16.65 -18.30
CA MET A 144 -9.36 -15.21 -18.10
C MET A 144 -10.34 -14.88 -16.96
N THR A 145 -11.22 -15.82 -16.60
CA THR A 145 -12.13 -15.65 -15.46
C THR A 145 -11.36 -15.77 -14.15
N ALA A 146 -10.51 -16.80 -14.04
CA ALA A 146 -9.65 -16.98 -12.88
C ALA A 146 -8.63 -15.84 -12.74
N PHE A 147 -8.03 -15.39 -13.84
CA PHE A 147 -7.15 -14.22 -13.83
C PHE A 147 -7.86 -12.94 -13.35
N GLY A 148 -9.08 -12.69 -13.82
CA GLY A 148 -9.91 -11.58 -13.36
C GLY A 148 -10.24 -11.67 -11.88
N ALA A 149 -10.60 -12.86 -11.40
CA ALA A 149 -10.88 -13.11 -9.98
C ALA A 149 -9.64 -12.91 -9.10
N SER A 150 -8.46 -13.38 -9.53
CA SER A 150 -7.18 -13.15 -8.82
C SER A 150 -6.83 -11.67 -8.75
N THR A 151 -7.06 -10.92 -9.84
CA THR A 151 -6.83 -9.47 -9.87
C THR A 151 -7.75 -8.75 -8.88
N GLN A 152 -9.04 -9.07 -8.89
CA GLN A 152 -10.02 -8.51 -7.94
C GLN A 152 -9.68 -8.87 -6.49
N GLY A 153 -9.23 -10.11 -6.26
CA GLY A 153 -8.78 -10.57 -4.94
C GLY A 153 -7.58 -9.75 -4.45
N LEU A 154 -6.62 -9.47 -5.32
CA LEU A 154 -5.45 -8.66 -4.99
C LEU A 154 -5.83 -7.20 -4.71
N GLU A 155 -6.72 -6.62 -5.49
CA GLU A 155 -7.27 -5.27 -5.26
C GLU A 155 -7.99 -5.18 -3.91
N ALA A 156 -8.83 -6.17 -3.60
CA ALA A 156 -9.53 -6.25 -2.32
C ALA A 156 -8.55 -6.39 -1.15
N ALA A 157 -7.58 -7.30 -1.24
CA ALA A 157 -6.56 -7.50 -0.22
C ALA A 157 -5.70 -6.23 -0.02
N SER A 158 -5.38 -5.51 -1.10
CA SER A 158 -4.66 -4.24 -1.04
C SER A 158 -5.46 -3.16 -0.31
N ASN A 159 -6.77 -3.04 -0.58
CA ASN A 159 -7.64 -2.09 0.11
C ASN A 159 -7.82 -2.44 1.59
N ASP A 160 -7.97 -3.71 1.90
CA ASP A 160 -8.03 -4.21 3.27
C ASP A 160 -6.73 -3.89 4.03
N PHE A 161 -5.58 -4.12 3.39
CA PHE A 161 -4.29 -3.76 3.95
C PHE A 161 -4.17 -2.26 4.18
N ARG A 162 -4.58 -1.41 3.22
CA ARG A 162 -4.59 0.05 3.37
C ARG A 162 -5.51 0.56 4.47
N THR A 163 -6.58 -0.18 4.78
CA THR A 163 -7.50 0.16 5.87
C THR A 163 -6.82 -0.01 7.24
N VAL A 164 -5.94 -1.00 7.39
CA VAL A 164 -5.18 -1.22 8.63
C VAL A 164 -3.83 -0.48 8.65
N CYS A 165 -3.29 -0.20 7.47
CA CYS A 165 -2.01 0.47 7.22
C CYS A 165 -2.22 1.67 6.29
N PRO A 166 -2.75 2.79 6.79
CA PRO A 166 -2.90 3.99 5.99
C PRO A 166 -1.51 4.54 5.61
N LEU A 167 -1.31 4.82 4.32
CA LEU A 167 -0.14 5.55 3.83
C LEU A 167 -0.11 6.90 4.54
N SER A 168 0.91 7.10 5.37
CA SER A 168 1.13 8.34 6.14
C SER A 168 2.11 9.25 5.42
#